data_AF-A0A3D1QAA8-F1
#
_entry.id   AF-A0A3D1QAA8-F1
#
_cell.length_a   1.000
_cell.length_b   1.000
_cell.length_c   1.000
_cell.angle_alpha   90.00
_cell.angle_beta   90.00
_cell.angle_gamma   90.00
#
_symmetry.space_group_name_H-M   'P 1'
#
loop_
_entity.id
_entity.type
_entity.pdbx_description
1 polymer ?
#
loop_
_entity_poly.entity_id
_entity_poly.type
_entity_poly.pdbx_seq_one_letter_code
_entity_poly.pdbx_strand_id
1 'polypeptide(L)'
;MKKYFKAMLLTLVFLLGIVCHGLPLQAAEDVRQEVVDIIQEYYPYPVEPGILQRTSAKAVVEGLNDPFSDYLTMDQYNGFMQSLDGSFAGIGIFVEMQPQGVLITDTLPDSPAQLAGLRRGDMIISINNQSLAGLTMQEAMDRLQGKEGSQVLLTVMREARQFDMRLKRAFLALPSVRGLQMEHRVGYVAVYSFGSNTATELEQYIRAMDPDTDQWILDLRGNGGGYLFTAAEVAGYLMSVNNMVALKQKNDWLELPVVAQSTIIDEPVVLLVDGYSASASELLAAALKDYRRALLIGENTYGKGTMQQSFTLSNGDILHLTIAEFYSPLGNKVHQTGVKPDLEIKSDQALDAAWLLLSRPVGGSSHAYITVGGEKCLIDLQMARSDQYWEAWDSVTQNLDKLSVECGINSAMHTVNLSRADVVSRWPVYYPDYRLAGEYYNLDKNQPVSVEIQGLDPSWPEFKSAFELIDSQSGERVSFDISPAGTALSLQPLESVNGHEYWLLWHGSPSAHGPAADSARPAIAILHYDN
;
A
#
# COMPACT_ATOMS: atom_id res chain seq x y z
N MET A 1 -2.99 -50.10 -3.07
CA MET A 1 -1.69 -50.63 -3.59
C MET A 1 -1.62 -50.28 -5.09
N LYS A 2 -1.01 -49.22 -5.62
CA LYS A 2 0.39 -48.74 -5.48
C LYS A 2 0.58 -47.28 -5.99
N LYS A 3 -0.46 -46.42 -6.00
CA LYS A 3 -0.35 -45.05 -6.59
C LYS A 3 -0.73 -43.85 -5.69
N TYR A 4 -1.07 -44.08 -4.43
CA TYR A 4 -1.44 -42.99 -3.49
C TYR A 4 -0.55 -42.91 -2.24
N PHE A 5 0.66 -43.48 -2.28
CA PHE A 5 1.56 -43.55 -1.12
C PHE A 5 2.77 -42.61 -1.21
N LYS A 6 2.76 -41.64 -2.15
CA LYS A 6 3.85 -40.65 -2.32
C LYS A 6 3.46 -39.21 -1.94
N ALA A 7 2.20 -38.95 -1.58
CA ALA A 7 1.71 -37.62 -1.21
C ALA A 7 1.46 -37.45 0.30
N MET A 8 1.95 -38.37 1.13
CA MET A 8 1.75 -38.36 2.59
C MET A 8 3.07 -38.69 3.29
N LEU A 9 4.08 -37.86 3.03
CA LEU A 9 5.35 -37.87 3.77
C LEU A 9 6.00 -36.47 3.74
N LEU A 10 5.23 -35.44 4.11
CA LEU A 10 5.78 -34.11 4.40
C LEU A 10 5.11 -33.45 5.62
N THR A 11 4.56 -34.29 6.50
CA THR A 11 4.39 -33.98 7.92
C THR A 11 5.41 -34.83 8.65
N LEU A 12 6.30 -34.18 9.42
CA LEU A 12 7.32 -34.76 10.30
C LEU A 12 8.75 -34.92 9.71
N VAL A 13 9.42 -33.81 9.39
CA VAL A 13 10.90 -33.69 9.52
C VAL A 13 11.25 -32.32 10.13
N PHE A 14 10.67 -32.01 11.29
CA PHE A 14 11.07 -30.84 12.09
C PHE A 14 11.60 -31.23 13.47
N LEU A 15 11.92 -32.51 13.70
CA LEU A 15 12.53 -32.98 14.94
C LEU A 15 13.34 -34.27 14.70
N LEU A 16 14.52 -34.32 15.33
CA LEU A 16 15.62 -35.31 15.32
C LEU A 16 16.74 -35.03 14.30
N GLY A 17 18.01 -34.85 14.69
CA GLY A 17 18.67 -35.27 15.94
C GLY A 17 19.82 -34.36 16.38
N ILE A 18 19.72 -33.88 17.62
CA ILE A 18 20.89 -33.53 18.43
C ILE A 18 21.49 -34.87 18.88
N VAL A 19 22.50 -35.35 18.17
CA VAL A 19 23.49 -36.26 18.77
C VAL A 19 24.62 -35.38 19.27
N CYS A 20 24.52 -35.01 20.55
CA CYS A 20 25.61 -34.38 21.27
C CYS A 20 26.71 -35.44 21.46
N HIS A 21 27.69 -35.47 20.58
CA HIS A 21 28.99 -36.05 20.86
C HIS A 21 29.95 -34.89 21.08
N GLY A 22 30.35 -34.71 22.33
CA GLY A 22 31.41 -33.78 22.70
C GLY A 22 32.69 -34.18 21.99
N LEU A 23 32.99 -33.48 20.91
CA LEU A 23 34.29 -33.46 20.25
C LEU A 23 34.92 -32.08 20.46
N PRO A 24 36.26 -32.01 20.56
CA PRO A 24 36.97 -30.79 20.90
C PRO A 24 36.73 -29.72 19.83
N LEU A 25 36.90 -28.43 20.17
CA LEU A 25 36.94 -27.32 19.20
C LEU A 25 37.85 -27.70 18.02
N GLN A 26 37.25 -28.22 16.95
CA GLN A 26 37.93 -28.47 15.68
C GLN A 26 38.14 -27.11 15.02
N ALA A 27 39.32 -26.91 14.44
CA ALA A 27 39.56 -25.81 13.52
C ALA A 27 38.40 -25.77 12.52
N ALA A 28 37.81 -24.58 12.30
CA ALA A 28 36.68 -24.40 11.39
C ALA A 28 36.95 -25.18 10.10
N GLU A 29 36.18 -26.25 9.86
CA GLU A 29 36.33 -27.07 8.67
C GLU A 29 36.15 -26.17 7.43
N ASP A 30 36.96 -26.40 6.40
CA ASP A 30 36.83 -25.71 5.12
C ASP A 30 35.54 -26.16 4.43
N VAL A 31 34.45 -25.43 4.67
CA VAL A 31 33.12 -25.69 4.10
C VAL A 31 33.01 -25.23 2.64
N ARG A 32 34.08 -24.78 1.99
CA ARG A 32 34.03 -24.29 0.61
C ARG A 32 33.50 -25.34 -0.35
N GLN A 33 33.94 -26.59 -0.23
CA GLN A 33 33.48 -27.66 -1.13
C GLN A 33 31.99 -27.97 -0.91
N GLU A 34 31.55 -28.03 0.35
CA GLU A 34 30.13 -28.19 0.70
C GLU A 34 29.27 -27.09 0.08
N VAL A 35 29.69 -25.82 0.19
CA VAL A 35 29.01 -24.69 -0.45
C VAL A 35 28.96 -24.82 -1.98
N VAL A 36 30.06 -25.21 -2.61
CA VAL A 36 30.10 -25.44 -4.07
C VAL A 36 29.13 -26.54 -4.49
N ASP A 37 29.09 -27.65 -3.75
CA ASP A 37 28.21 -28.78 -4.05
C ASP A 37 26.74 -28.37 -3.93
N ILE A 38 26.37 -27.63 -2.87
CA ILE A 38 25.00 -27.11 -2.69
C ILE A 38 24.64 -26.13 -3.82
N ILE A 39 25.53 -25.21 -4.20
CA ILE A 39 25.30 -24.28 -5.32
C ILE A 39 25.10 -25.06 -6.64
N GLN A 40 25.94 -26.06 -6.90
CA GLN A 40 25.84 -26.88 -8.10
C GLN A 40 24.54 -27.69 -8.14
N GLU A 41 24.03 -28.12 -7.00
CA GLU A 41 22.77 -28.86 -6.93
C GLU A 41 21.55 -27.94 -7.07
N TYR A 42 21.49 -26.86 -6.29
CA TYR A 42 20.24 -26.13 -6.09
C TYR A 42 20.14 -24.77 -6.78
N TYR A 43 21.27 -24.08 -7.03
CA TYR A 43 21.21 -22.73 -7.58
C TYR A 43 20.63 -22.76 -9.01
N PRO A 44 19.54 -22.01 -9.29
CA PRO A 44 18.76 -22.17 -10.52
C PRO A 44 19.42 -21.49 -11.73
N TYR A 45 20.40 -20.62 -11.51
CA TYR A 45 21.07 -19.88 -12.58
C TYR A 45 22.43 -20.51 -12.96
N PRO A 46 22.90 -20.31 -14.20
CA PRO A 46 24.25 -20.70 -14.59
C PRO A 46 25.31 -20.04 -13.71
N VAL A 47 26.34 -20.79 -13.32
CA VAL A 47 27.47 -20.29 -12.52
C VAL A 47 28.75 -20.38 -13.34
N GLU A 48 29.51 -19.28 -13.41
CA GLU A 48 30.80 -19.30 -14.10
C GLU A 48 31.80 -20.20 -13.39
N PRO A 49 32.59 -21.04 -14.11
CA PRO A 49 33.55 -21.93 -13.48
C PRO A 49 34.58 -21.24 -12.59
N GLY A 50 34.96 -19.99 -12.91
CA GLY A 50 35.89 -19.20 -12.11
C GLY A 50 35.34 -18.80 -10.75
N ILE A 51 34.02 -18.66 -10.60
CA ILE A 51 33.37 -18.35 -9.30
C ILE A 51 33.55 -19.53 -8.34
N LEU A 52 33.37 -20.76 -8.83
CA LEU A 52 33.50 -21.98 -8.03
C LEU A 52 34.95 -22.26 -7.57
N GLN A 53 35.94 -21.63 -8.23
CA GLN A 53 37.36 -21.75 -7.91
C GLN A 53 37.86 -20.70 -6.91
N ARG A 54 36.99 -19.79 -6.44
CA ARG A 54 37.37 -18.78 -5.45
C ARG A 54 37.80 -19.42 -4.13
N THR A 55 38.68 -18.72 -3.41
CA THR A 55 39.48 -19.30 -2.32
C THR A 55 38.74 -19.54 -1.01
N SER A 56 37.52 -19.02 -0.83
CA SER A 56 36.73 -19.21 0.38
C SER A 56 35.26 -19.41 0.06
N ALA A 57 34.51 -20.08 0.95
CA ALA A 57 33.07 -20.27 0.85
C ALA A 57 32.33 -18.92 0.63
N LYS A 58 32.65 -17.92 1.45
CA LYS A 58 32.08 -16.57 1.32
C LYS A 58 32.36 -15.95 -0.05
N ALA A 59 33.60 -16.06 -0.54
CA ALA A 59 33.96 -15.51 -1.84
C ALA A 59 33.22 -16.20 -3.01
N VAL A 60 32.93 -17.51 -2.89
CA VAL A 60 32.10 -18.23 -3.87
C VAL A 60 30.68 -17.65 -3.90
N VAL A 61 30.04 -17.49 -2.73
CA VAL A 61 28.67 -16.95 -2.61
C VAL A 61 28.59 -15.50 -3.11
N GLU A 62 29.48 -14.62 -2.64
CA GLU A 62 29.59 -13.23 -3.13
C GLU A 62 29.83 -13.18 -4.64
N GLY A 63 30.42 -14.23 -5.22
CA GLY A 63 30.68 -14.33 -6.64
C GLY A 63 29.47 -14.63 -7.51
N LEU A 64 28.38 -15.14 -6.93
CA LEU A 64 27.13 -15.36 -7.65
C LEU A 64 26.51 -14.04 -8.13
N ASN A 65 26.88 -12.91 -7.51
CA ASN A 65 26.25 -11.59 -7.71
C ASN A 65 24.72 -11.65 -7.57
N ASP A 66 24.22 -12.59 -6.76
CA ASP A 66 22.82 -12.69 -6.39
C ASP A 66 22.63 -11.93 -5.07
N PRO A 67 21.90 -10.80 -5.06
CA PRO A 67 21.72 -9.99 -3.86
C PRO A 67 20.92 -10.71 -2.75
N PHE A 68 20.37 -11.89 -3.03
CA PHE A 68 19.59 -12.68 -2.07
C PHE A 68 20.32 -13.93 -1.57
N SER A 69 21.51 -14.24 -2.10
CA SER A 69 22.33 -15.35 -1.62
C SER A 69 23.45 -14.84 -0.73
N ASP A 70 23.58 -15.38 0.49
CA ASP A 70 24.55 -14.92 1.48
C ASP A 70 25.14 -16.08 2.30
N TYR A 71 26.34 -15.85 2.83
CA TYR A 71 27.02 -16.72 3.79
C TYR A 71 26.92 -16.05 5.17
N LEU A 72 26.11 -16.63 6.04
CA LEU A 72 25.78 -16.08 7.35
C LEU A 72 26.40 -16.92 8.47
N THR A 73 26.95 -16.27 9.47
CA THR A 73 27.20 -16.94 10.75
C THR A 73 25.87 -17.31 11.43
N MET A 74 25.88 -18.30 12.33
CA MET A 74 24.67 -18.68 13.09
C MET A 74 24.05 -17.49 13.84
N ASP A 75 24.88 -16.59 14.39
CA ASP A 75 24.42 -15.36 15.07
C ASP A 75 23.69 -14.42 14.09
N GLN A 76 24.22 -14.23 12.87
CA GLN A 76 23.58 -13.41 11.84
C GLN A 76 22.26 -14.03 11.37
N TYR A 77 22.24 -15.35 11.16
CA TYR A 77 21.02 -16.05 10.78
C TYR A 77 19.92 -15.95 11.85
N ASN A 78 20.28 -16.11 13.14
CA ASN A 78 19.33 -15.93 14.23
C ASN A 78 18.75 -14.51 14.27
N GLY A 79 19.58 -13.48 14.05
CA GLY A 79 19.12 -12.10 13.94
C GLY A 79 18.17 -11.87 12.77
N PHE A 80 18.47 -12.47 11.61
CA PHE A 80 17.60 -12.47 10.44
C PHE A 80 16.22 -13.10 10.76
N MET A 81 16.20 -14.29 11.35
CA MET A 81 14.96 -15.00 11.69
C MET A 81 14.11 -14.21 12.70
N GLN A 82 14.75 -13.63 13.73
CA GLN A 82 14.06 -12.75 14.67
C GLN A 82 13.36 -11.58 13.96
N SER A 83 14.05 -10.94 13.00
CA SER A 83 13.46 -9.82 12.26
C SER A 83 12.19 -10.20 11.48
N LEU A 84 12.12 -11.41 10.93
CA LEU A 84 10.92 -11.92 10.24
C LEU A 84 9.73 -12.08 11.21
N ASP A 85 10.01 -12.52 12.44
CA ASP A 85 9.04 -12.67 13.51
C ASP A 85 8.63 -11.32 14.17
N GLY A 86 8.89 -10.19 13.50
CA GLY A 86 8.61 -8.84 14.03
C GLY A 86 9.35 -8.56 15.34
N SER A 87 10.38 -9.35 15.60
CA SER A 87 11.08 -9.45 16.87
C SER A 87 12.48 -8.91 16.68
N PHE A 88 12.80 -7.79 17.30
CA PHE A 88 14.15 -7.25 17.18
C PHE A 88 14.63 -6.73 18.52
N ALA A 89 15.94 -6.89 18.74
CA ALA A 89 16.60 -6.25 19.86
C ALA A 89 16.96 -4.81 19.47
N GLY A 90 16.19 -3.86 20.01
CA GLY A 90 16.29 -2.45 19.68
C GLY A 90 15.86 -1.55 20.84
N ILE A 91 15.54 -0.29 20.53
CA ILE A 91 15.11 0.69 21.53
C ILE A 91 13.63 1.08 21.43
N GLY A 92 12.95 0.74 20.33
CA GLY A 92 11.49 0.87 20.20
C GLY A 92 11.03 2.25 19.79
N ILE A 93 11.44 2.68 18.60
CA ILE A 93 11.09 3.96 18.01
C ILE A 93 10.54 3.75 16.60
N PHE A 94 9.57 4.57 16.23
CA PHE A 94 9.17 4.80 14.85
C PHE A 94 9.93 6.00 14.33
N VAL A 95 10.42 5.91 13.10
CA VAL A 95 11.40 6.85 12.58
C VAL A 95 11.17 7.21 11.13
N GLU A 96 11.64 8.40 10.78
CA GLU A 96 11.72 8.92 9.42
C GLU A 96 13.14 9.42 9.16
N MET A 97 13.68 9.15 7.97
CA MET A 97 14.99 9.67 7.60
C MET A 97 14.93 11.14 7.25
N GLN A 98 15.86 11.92 7.79
CA GLN A 98 16.07 13.32 7.46
C GLN A 98 17.54 13.54 7.09
N PRO A 99 17.89 14.58 6.29
CA PRO A 99 19.26 14.78 5.83
C PRO A 99 20.31 14.80 6.96
N GLN A 100 19.94 15.35 8.12
CA GLN A 100 20.80 15.48 9.30
C GLN A 100 20.80 14.26 10.24
N GLY A 101 19.92 13.27 10.05
CA GLY A 101 19.81 12.10 10.93
C GLY A 101 18.44 11.43 10.90
N VAL A 102 18.04 10.84 12.03
CA VAL A 102 16.81 10.06 12.14
C VAL A 102 15.80 10.82 13.01
N LEU A 103 14.67 11.22 12.44
CA LEU A 103 13.57 11.86 13.16
C LEU A 103 12.68 10.79 13.81
N ILE A 104 12.39 10.94 15.10
CA ILE A 104 11.46 10.07 15.81
C ILE A 104 10.04 10.56 15.55
N THR A 105 9.23 9.72 14.92
CA THR A 105 7.81 9.98 14.66
C THR A 105 6.92 9.48 15.78
N ASP A 106 7.32 8.42 16.48
CA ASP A 106 6.67 7.91 17.70
C ASP A 106 7.58 6.95 18.49
N THR A 107 7.19 6.55 19.69
CA THR A 107 7.88 5.54 20.51
C THR A 107 6.96 4.39 20.85
N LEU A 108 7.48 3.17 20.89
CA LEU A 108 6.70 2.01 21.31
C LEU A 108 6.36 2.12 22.82
N PRO A 109 5.12 1.79 23.22
CA PRO A 109 4.75 1.64 24.62
C PRO A 109 5.68 0.68 25.36
N ASP A 110 6.05 1.03 26.60
CA ASP A 110 6.91 0.25 27.50
C ASP A 110 8.33 -0.06 26.96
N SER A 111 8.72 0.58 25.85
CA SER A 111 10.03 0.40 25.23
C SER A 111 11.16 1.13 25.97
N PRO A 112 12.43 0.73 25.77
CA PRO A 112 13.57 1.48 26.29
C PRO A 112 13.58 2.96 25.90
N ALA A 113 13.12 3.29 24.68
CA ALA A 113 13.03 4.67 24.20
C ALA A 113 12.00 5.48 24.97
N GLN A 114 10.78 4.96 25.11
CA GLN A 114 9.73 5.64 25.86
C GLN A 114 10.13 5.83 27.32
N LEU A 115 10.66 4.77 27.97
CA LEU A 115 11.11 4.81 29.36
C LEU A 115 12.28 5.78 29.58
N ALA A 116 13.17 5.93 28.59
CA ALA A 116 14.25 6.91 28.64
C ALA A 116 13.77 8.35 28.37
N GLY A 117 12.54 8.53 27.91
CA GLY A 117 11.93 9.84 27.66
C GLY A 117 12.22 10.42 26.27
N LEU A 118 12.56 9.56 25.29
CA LEU A 118 12.48 9.93 23.87
C LEU A 118 11.03 10.19 23.48
N ARG A 119 10.80 11.11 22.55
CA ARG A 119 9.46 11.55 22.14
C ARG A 119 9.43 11.87 20.66
N ARG A 120 8.21 11.91 20.09
CA ARG A 120 7.97 12.44 18.75
C ARG A 120 8.61 13.83 18.59
N GLY A 121 9.29 14.04 17.47
CA GLY A 121 10.00 15.28 17.15
C GLY A 121 11.47 15.30 17.57
N ASP A 122 11.92 14.34 18.38
CA ASP A 122 13.34 14.17 18.66
C ASP A 122 14.11 13.71 17.43
N MET A 123 15.33 14.21 17.25
CA MET A 123 16.17 13.86 16.13
C MET A 123 17.47 13.21 16.60
N ILE A 124 17.68 11.95 16.25
CA ILE A 124 18.92 11.24 16.54
C ILE A 124 19.94 11.62 15.46
N ILE A 125 21.00 12.32 15.86
CA ILE A 125 22.03 12.80 14.93
C ILE A 125 23.29 11.93 14.94
N SER A 126 23.53 11.17 16.02
CA SER A 126 24.60 10.17 16.06
C SER A 126 24.28 8.98 16.95
N ILE A 127 24.89 7.84 16.60
CA ILE A 127 24.84 6.58 17.35
C ILE A 127 26.27 6.15 17.64
N ASN A 128 26.58 5.88 18.91
CA ASN A 128 27.92 5.50 19.36
C ASN A 128 29.02 6.44 18.83
N ASN A 129 28.74 7.75 18.86
CA ASN A 129 29.59 8.83 18.34
C ASN A 129 29.82 8.83 16.82
N GLN A 130 29.06 8.03 16.06
CA GLN A 130 29.09 8.04 14.60
C GLN A 130 27.86 8.79 14.07
N SER A 131 28.11 9.79 13.23
CA SER A 131 27.05 10.59 12.60
C SER A 131 26.11 9.71 11.78
N LEU A 132 24.83 10.08 11.79
CA LEU A 132 23.79 9.51 10.92
C LEU A 132 23.49 10.38 9.68
N ALA A 133 24.09 11.56 9.58
CA ALA A 133 23.86 12.45 8.44
C ALA A 133 24.29 11.79 7.11
N GLY A 134 23.39 11.83 6.12
CA GLY A 134 23.62 11.26 4.79
C GLY A 134 23.59 9.73 4.70
N LEU A 135 23.26 9.02 5.79
CA LEU A 135 23.07 7.57 5.73
C LEU A 135 21.69 7.21 5.16
N THR A 136 21.59 5.99 4.63
CA THR A 136 20.31 5.36 4.29
C THR A 136 19.57 4.89 5.55
N MET A 137 18.26 4.65 5.43
CA MET A 137 17.46 4.07 6.52
C MET A 137 18.05 2.75 7.01
N GLN A 138 18.46 1.87 6.07
CA GLN A 138 19.03 0.57 6.42
C GLN A 138 20.29 0.71 7.28
N GLU A 139 21.24 1.55 6.87
CA GLU A 139 22.48 1.79 7.63
C GLU A 139 22.21 2.40 9.01
N ALA A 140 21.20 3.26 9.14
CA ALA A 140 20.79 3.81 10.42
C ALA A 140 20.19 2.72 11.34
N MET A 141 19.34 1.84 10.78
CA MET A 141 18.72 0.74 11.50
C MET A 141 19.74 -0.29 11.97
N ASP A 142 20.73 -0.64 11.14
CA ASP A 142 21.81 -1.56 11.50
C ASP A 142 22.60 -1.09 12.72
N ARG A 143 22.71 0.24 12.92
CA ARG A 143 23.36 0.84 14.10
C ARG A 143 22.45 0.91 15.32
N LEU A 144 21.15 1.14 15.12
CA LEU A 144 20.15 1.19 16.20
C LEU A 144 19.91 -0.21 16.78
N GLN A 145 19.88 -1.23 15.94
CA GLN A 145 19.75 -2.62 16.34
C GLN A 145 21.06 -3.17 16.95
N GLY A 146 20.97 -4.30 17.62
CA GLY A 146 22.11 -4.97 18.23
C GLY A 146 21.67 -6.02 19.23
N LYS A 147 22.61 -6.77 19.80
CA LYS A 147 22.29 -7.87 20.74
C LYS A 147 21.43 -7.37 21.90
N GLU A 148 20.45 -8.17 22.30
CA GLU A 148 19.60 -7.87 23.45
C GLU A 148 20.45 -7.57 24.70
N GLY A 149 20.05 -6.55 25.45
CA GLY A 149 20.73 -6.13 26.67
C GLY A 149 22.03 -5.34 26.45
N SER A 150 22.53 -5.25 25.22
CA SER A 150 23.62 -4.33 24.87
C SER A 150 23.18 -2.88 25.03
N GLN A 151 24.15 -1.97 25.14
CA GLN A 151 23.88 -0.54 25.23
C GLN A 151 24.09 0.16 23.88
N VAL A 152 23.32 1.22 23.66
CA VAL A 152 23.51 2.16 22.57
C VAL A 152 23.59 3.58 23.14
N LEU A 153 24.58 4.36 22.68
CA LEU A 153 24.69 5.77 22.99
C LEU A 153 24.08 6.57 21.84
N LEU A 154 23.02 7.30 22.11
CA LEU A 154 22.38 8.21 21.17
C LEU A 154 22.77 9.63 21.49
N THR A 155 23.00 10.43 20.47
CA THR A 155 23.02 11.89 20.57
C THR A 155 21.77 12.42 19.93
N VAL A 156 20.94 13.10 20.72
CA VAL A 156 19.60 13.54 20.36
C VAL A 156 19.58 15.06 20.31
N MET A 157 18.97 15.59 19.27
CA MET A 157 18.61 16.99 19.10
C MET A 157 17.10 17.12 19.34
N ARG A 158 16.73 17.89 20.37
CA ARG A 158 15.36 18.27 20.66
C ARG A 158 15.28 19.78 20.60
N GLU A 159 14.50 20.30 19.67
CA GLU A 159 14.49 21.74 19.35
C GLU A 159 15.92 22.22 19.04
N ALA A 160 16.48 23.15 19.84
CA ALA A 160 17.84 23.65 19.68
C ALA A 160 18.84 23.05 20.69
N ARG A 161 18.46 22.03 21.47
CA ARG A 161 19.31 21.42 22.50
C ARG A 161 19.78 20.04 22.09
N GLN A 162 21.09 19.82 22.24
CA GLN A 162 21.73 18.54 22.02
C GLN A 162 22.10 17.88 23.35
N PHE A 163 21.80 16.60 23.49
CA PHE A 163 22.14 15.82 24.68
C PHE A 163 22.32 14.34 24.33
N ASP A 164 23.08 13.64 25.16
CA ASP A 164 23.34 12.22 25.00
C ASP A 164 22.43 11.36 25.89
N MET A 165 22.04 10.20 25.38
CA MET A 165 21.25 9.22 26.10
C MET A 165 21.82 7.82 25.90
N ARG A 166 22.00 7.08 26.99
CA ARG A 166 22.35 5.65 26.93
C ARG A 166 21.09 4.82 27.14
N LEU A 167 20.77 3.99 26.16
CA LEU A 167 19.64 3.09 26.21
C LEU A 167 20.14 1.65 26.20
N LYS A 168 19.46 0.79 26.95
CA LYS A 168 19.65 -0.65 26.88
C LYS A 168 18.72 -1.18 25.80
N ARG A 169 19.26 -1.94 24.84
CA ARG A 169 18.43 -2.63 23.85
C ARG A 169 17.59 -3.69 24.56
N ALA A 170 16.31 -3.72 24.26
CA ALA A 170 15.38 -4.74 24.73
C ALA A 170 14.83 -5.50 23.53
N PHE A 171 14.38 -6.72 23.78
CA PHE A 171 13.58 -7.45 22.83
C PHE A 171 12.23 -6.76 22.68
N LEU A 172 11.89 -6.37 21.45
CA LEU A 172 10.64 -5.71 21.10
C LEU A 172 9.90 -6.61 20.14
N ALA A 173 8.68 -6.98 20.50
CA ALA A 173 7.78 -7.73 19.65
C ALA A 173 6.71 -6.78 19.13
N LEU A 174 6.74 -6.49 17.84
CA LEU A 174 5.64 -5.81 17.17
C LEU A 174 4.62 -6.86 16.73
N PRO A 175 3.31 -6.61 16.90
CA PRO A 175 2.32 -7.49 16.30
C PRO A 175 2.52 -7.47 14.78
N SER A 176 2.49 -8.65 14.18
CA SER A 176 2.61 -8.81 12.74
C SER A 176 1.32 -8.45 12.02
N VAL A 177 0.20 -8.44 12.74
CA VAL A 177 -1.13 -8.08 12.24
C VAL A 177 -1.77 -7.00 13.11
N ARG A 178 -2.46 -6.05 12.49
CA ARG A 178 -3.36 -5.11 13.18
C ARG A 178 -4.70 -5.06 12.46
N GLY A 179 -5.78 -5.31 13.19
CA GLY A 179 -7.15 -5.15 12.69
C GLY A 179 -7.88 -3.95 13.27
N LEU A 180 -8.82 -3.41 12.49
CA LEU A 180 -9.77 -2.37 12.89
C LEU A 180 -11.12 -2.66 12.24
N GLN A 181 -12.19 -2.66 13.05
CA GLN A 181 -13.55 -2.57 12.52
C GLN A 181 -13.78 -1.15 12.03
N MET A 182 -14.03 -0.99 10.74
CA MET A 182 -14.38 0.28 10.13
C MET A 182 -15.90 0.41 10.00
N GLU A 183 -16.36 1.64 9.74
CA GLU A 183 -17.77 1.90 9.43
C GLU A 183 -18.21 1.17 8.14
N HIS A 184 -19.52 1.11 7.92
CA HIS A 184 -20.12 0.46 6.74
C HIS A 184 -19.78 -1.03 6.58
N ARG A 185 -19.54 -1.73 7.71
CA ARG A 185 -19.35 -3.19 7.77
C ARG A 185 -18.09 -3.64 7.03
N VAL A 186 -17.04 -2.82 7.11
CA VAL A 186 -15.73 -3.08 6.52
C VAL A 186 -14.76 -3.54 7.61
N GLY A 187 -14.18 -4.73 7.43
CA GLY A 187 -13.07 -5.21 8.26
C GLY A 187 -11.74 -4.79 7.63
N TYR A 188 -10.94 -3.98 8.34
CA TYR A 188 -9.58 -3.65 7.92
C TYR A 188 -8.58 -4.49 8.68
N VAL A 189 -7.62 -5.08 7.96
CA VAL A 189 -6.50 -5.79 8.55
C VAL A 189 -5.20 -5.44 7.81
N ALA A 190 -4.21 -4.94 8.53
CA ALA A 190 -2.86 -4.76 8.05
C ALA A 190 -1.97 -5.93 8.48
N VAL A 191 -1.19 -6.45 7.54
CA VAL A 191 -0.16 -7.47 7.81
C VAL A 191 1.19 -6.85 7.49
N TYR A 192 2.02 -6.65 8.50
CA TYR A 192 3.31 -5.95 8.39
C TYR A 192 4.48 -6.88 8.07
N SER A 193 4.36 -8.16 8.39
CA SER A 193 5.34 -9.22 8.09
C SER A 193 4.64 -10.58 8.13
N PHE A 194 5.19 -11.58 7.44
CA PHE A 194 4.78 -12.97 7.57
C PHE A 194 5.69 -13.70 8.57
N GLY A 195 5.46 -13.45 9.86
CA GLY A 195 6.12 -14.13 10.97
C GLY A 195 5.38 -15.39 11.42
N SER A 196 5.98 -16.13 12.36
CA SER A 196 5.47 -17.45 12.81
C SER A 196 4.07 -17.39 13.42
N ASN A 197 3.65 -16.24 13.97
CA ASN A 197 2.35 -16.06 14.62
C ASN A 197 1.31 -15.34 13.75
N THR A 198 1.68 -14.87 12.55
CA THR A 198 0.85 -13.96 11.75
C THR A 198 -0.51 -14.56 11.38
N ALA A 199 -0.57 -15.84 11.00
CA ALA A 199 -1.84 -16.49 10.69
C ALA A 199 -2.77 -16.55 11.93
N THR A 200 -2.20 -16.81 13.11
CA THR A 200 -2.98 -16.85 14.36
C THR A 200 -3.46 -15.45 14.76
N GLU A 201 -2.61 -14.43 14.66
CA GLU A 201 -3.00 -13.03 14.93
C GLU A 201 -4.08 -12.56 13.95
N LEU A 202 -3.96 -12.92 12.67
CA LEU A 202 -4.97 -12.63 11.66
C LEU A 202 -6.32 -13.27 12.01
N GLU A 203 -6.34 -14.55 12.36
CA GLU A 203 -7.59 -15.22 12.77
C GLU A 203 -8.24 -14.57 13.99
N GLN A 204 -7.45 -14.12 14.96
CA GLN A 204 -7.97 -13.40 16.13
C GLN A 204 -8.70 -12.12 15.72
N TYR A 205 -8.13 -11.34 14.81
CA TYR A 205 -8.79 -10.15 14.29
C TYR A 205 -10.02 -10.49 13.46
N ILE A 206 -9.95 -11.48 12.57
CA ILE A 206 -11.11 -11.89 11.75
C ILE A 206 -12.29 -12.28 12.64
N ARG A 207 -12.05 -13.08 13.69
CA ARG A 207 -13.10 -13.53 14.62
C ARG A 207 -13.61 -12.44 15.56
N ALA A 208 -12.85 -11.35 15.72
CA ALA A 208 -13.22 -10.23 16.58
C ALA A 208 -13.99 -9.12 15.85
N MET A 209 -14.04 -9.15 14.51
CA MET A 209 -14.84 -8.20 13.72
C MET A 209 -16.34 -8.38 13.97
N ASP A 210 -17.11 -7.35 13.63
CA ASP A 210 -18.56 -7.38 13.78
C ASP A 210 -19.18 -8.50 12.93
N PRO A 211 -20.18 -9.24 13.43
CA PRO A 211 -20.79 -10.37 12.70
C PRO A 211 -21.43 -10.01 11.36
N ASP A 212 -21.70 -8.73 11.10
CA ASP A 212 -22.29 -8.24 9.86
C ASP A 212 -21.26 -7.65 8.88
N THR A 213 -19.96 -7.73 9.22
CA THR A 213 -18.83 -7.40 8.32
C THR A 213 -18.94 -8.21 7.05
N ASP A 214 -19.05 -7.51 5.91
CA ASP A 214 -19.26 -8.16 4.61
C ASP A 214 -18.37 -7.60 3.50
N GLN A 215 -17.32 -6.87 3.89
CA GLN A 215 -16.29 -6.31 3.00
C GLN A 215 -14.97 -6.24 3.76
N TRP A 216 -13.86 -6.49 3.08
CA TRP A 216 -12.54 -6.53 3.71
C TRP A 216 -11.51 -5.70 2.96
N ILE A 217 -10.66 -5.01 3.73
CA ILE A 217 -9.43 -4.41 3.25
C ILE A 217 -8.27 -5.15 3.90
N LEU A 218 -7.46 -5.82 3.09
CA LEU A 218 -6.19 -6.40 3.50
C LEU A 218 -5.07 -5.46 3.05
N ASP A 219 -4.23 -5.02 3.98
CA ASP A 219 -3.17 -4.05 3.72
C ASP A 219 -1.79 -4.69 3.85
N LEU A 220 -1.07 -4.77 2.72
CA LEU A 220 0.30 -5.28 2.61
C LEU A 220 1.31 -4.17 2.25
N ARG A 221 0.90 -2.90 2.29
CA ARG A 221 1.81 -1.77 2.05
C ARG A 221 2.94 -1.81 3.10
N GLY A 222 4.18 -1.62 2.67
CA GLY A 222 5.35 -1.71 3.57
C GLY A 222 5.76 -3.13 3.99
N ASN A 223 5.03 -4.19 3.61
CA ASN A 223 5.33 -5.56 4.01
C ASN A 223 6.37 -6.21 3.10
N GLY A 224 7.61 -6.30 3.58
CA GLY A 224 8.75 -6.91 2.86
C GLY A 224 8.70 -8.44 2.69
N GLY A 225 7.68 -9.11 3.21
CA GLY A 225 7.47 -10.55 3.11
C GLY A 225 7.69 -11.27 4.43
N GLY A 226 8.28 -12.47 4.36
CA GLY A 226 8.50 -13.34 5.52
C GLY A 226 8.39 -14.81 5.13
N TYR A 227 7.92 -15.65 6.04
CA TYR A 227 7.78 -17.08 5.80
C TYR A 227 6.73 -17.37 4.74
N LEU A 228 7.16 -18.08 3.69
CA LEU A 228 6.29 -18.49 2.60
C LEU A 228 5.11 -19.36 3.06
N PHE A 229 5.36 -20.24 4.05
CA PHE A 229 4.31 -21.09 4.62
C PHE A 229 3.23 -20.25 5.32
N THR A 230 3.63 -19.24 6.09
CA THR A 230 2.69 -18.31 6.73
C THR A 230 1.87 -17.53 5.70
N ALA A 231 2.46 -17.13 4.56
CA ALA A 231 1.68 -16.54 3.47
C ALA A 231 0.65 -17.53 2.89
N ALA A 232 0.99 -18.82 2.79
CA ALA A 232 0.04 -19.86 2.38
C ALA A 232 -1.08 -20.11 3.41
N GLU A 233 -0.79 -19.94 4.71
CA GLU A 233 -1.80 -19.92 5.78
C GLU A 233 -2.71 -18.70 5.68
N VAL A 234 -2.16 -17.51 5.47
CA VAL A 234 -2.92 -16.27 5.26
C VAL A 234 -3.82 -16.38 4.03
N ALA A 235 -3.29 -16.91 2.92
CA ALA A 235 -4.07 -17.18 1.71
C ALA A 235 -5.26 -18.11 1.96
N GLY A 236 -5.13 -19.07 2.88
CA GLY A 236 -6.20 -19.99 3.24
C GLY A 236 -7.43 -19.33 3.89
N TYR A 237 -7.27 -18.16 4.53
CA TYR A 237 -8.43 -17.37 4.99
C TYR A 237 -9.16 -16.68 3.84
N LEU A 238 -8.50 -16.50 2.69
CA LEU A 238 -9.02 -15.71 1.57
C LEU A 238 -9.49 -16.58 0.41
N MET A 239 -8.94 -17.78 0.22
CA MET A 239 -9.27 -18.63 -0.93
C MET A 239 -9.19 -20.11 -0.60
N SER A 240 -10.07 -20.89 -1.24
CA SER A 240 -10.10 -22.35 -1.17
C SER A 240 -9.70 -22.96 -2.52
N VAL A 241 -8.47 -22.71 -2.95
CA VAL A 241 -7.90 -23.22 -4.22
C VAL A 241 -6.79 -24.24 -3.97
N ASN A 242 -6.28 -24.88 -5.03
CA ASN A 242 -5.27 -25.94 -4.86
C ASN A 242 -3.81 -25.44 -4.95
N ASN A 243 -3.55 -24.25 -5.48
CA ASN A 243 -2.18 -23.76 -5.67
C ASN A 243 -2.10 -22.25 -5.37
N MET A 244 -1.16 -21.82 -4.53
CA MET A 244 -0.88 -20.41 -4.28
C MET A 244 0.25 -19.88 -5.17
N VAL A 245 1.28 -20.69 -5.41
CA VAL A 245 2.48 -20.25 -6.12
C VAL A 245 3.13 -21.44 -6.83
N ALA A 246 3.61 -21.19 -8.04
CA ALA A 246 4.47 -22.12 -8.77
C ALA A 246 5.94 -21.72 -8.58
N LEU A 247 6.76 -22.67 -8.14
CA LEU A 247 8.18 -22.52 -7.91
C LEU A 247 8.95 -23.20 -9.03
N LYS A 248 9.74 -22.43 -9.77
CA LYS A 248 10.66 -22.96 -10.78
C LYS A 248 12.02 -23.21 -10.14
N GLN A 249 12.31 -24.46 -9.83
CA GLN A 249 13.62 -24.89 -9.35
C GLN A 249 14.53 -25.19 -10.55
N LYS A 250 15.82 -25.46 -10.27
CA LYS A 250 16.82 -25.76 -11.30
C LYS A 250 16.38 -26.86 -12.28
N ASN A 251 15.82 -27.95 -11.77
CA ASN A 251 15.50 -29.16 -12.52
C ASN A 251 14.03 -29.58 -12.44
N ASP A 252 13.18 -28.84 -11.74
CA ASP A 252 11.78 -29.23 -11.49
C ASP A 252 10.87 -28.02 -11.26
N TRP A 253 9.57 -28.28 -11.24
CA TRP A 253 8.54 -27.35 -10.78
C TRP A 253 7.88 -27.88 -9.51
N LEU A 254 7.71 -26.99 -8.54
CA LEU A 254 6.99 -27.29 -7.30
C LEU A 254 5.81 -26.34 -7.16
N GLU A 255 4.61 -26.90 -7.00
CA GLU A 255 3.43 -26.12 -6.64
C GLU A 255 3.29 -26.11 -5.11
N LEU A 256 3.05 -24.93 -4.55
CA LEU A 256 2.76 -24.78 -3.12
C LEU A 256 1.27 -24.47 -2.95
N PRO A 257 0.49 -25.37 -2.33
CA PRO A 257 -0.94 -25.15 -2.10
C PRO A 257 -1.17 -24.06 -1.03
N VAL A 258 -2.38 -23.49 -1.03
CA VAL A 258 -2.87 -22.76 0.14
C VAL A 258 -3.11 -23.74 1.30
N VAL A 259 -2.93 -23.26 2.53
CA VAL A 259 -3.17 -24.04 3.74
C VAL A 259 -4.58 -23.75 4.22
N ALA A 260 -5.47 -24.74 4.15
CA ALA A 260 -6.88 -24.57 4.49
C ALA A 260 -7.08 -24.10 5.95
N GLN A 261 -7.95 -23.10 6.13
CA GLN A 261 -8.29 -22.53 7.42
C GLN A 261 -9.71 -22.88 7.85
N SER A 262 -9.96 -22.83 9.16
CA SER A 262 -11.30 -23.06 9.71
C SER A 262 -12.24 -21.86 9.55
N THR A 263 -11.65 -20.67 9.44
CA THR A 263 -12.34 -19.41 9.18
C THR A 263 -12.02 -19.01 7.74
N ILE A 264 -13.03 -18.62 6.97
CA ILE A 264 -12.86 -18.19 5.58
C ILE A 264 -13.60 -16.85 5.43
N ILE A 265 -12.92 -15.89 4.82
CA ILE A 265 -13.51 -14.69 4.27
C ILE A 265 -13.93 -15.05 2.85
N ASP A 266 -15.22 -15.08 2.58
CA ASP A 266 -15.78 -15.31 1.23
C ASP A 266 -16.21 -13.98 0.59
N GLU A 267 -16.28 -12.92 1.39
CA GLU A 267 -16.75 -11.61 1.00
C GLU A 267 -15.73 -10.83 0.15
N PRO A 268 -16.12 -9.76 -0.56
CA PRO A 268 -15.20 -8.97 -1.37
C PRO A 268 -13.98 -8.47 -0.58
N VAL A 269 -12.79 -8.62 -1.18
CA VAL A 269 -11.52 -8.18 -0.58
C VAL A 269 -10.88 -7.15 -1.49
N VAL A 270 -10.47 -6.03 -0.92
CA VAL A 270 -9.52 -5.09 -1.51
C VAL A 270 -8.15 -5.35 -0.90
N LEU A 271 -7.13 -5.49 -1.74
CA LEU A 271 -5.74 -5.67 -1.32
C LEU A 271 -4.94 -4.40 -1.59
N LEU A 272 -4.39 -3.79 -0.55
CA LEU A 272 -3.48 -2.64 -0.68
C LEU A 272 -2.04 -3.11 -0.81
N VAL A 273 -1.33 -2.59 -1.80
CA VAL A 273 0.09 -2.90 -2.06
C VAL A 273 0.87 -1.65 -2.44
N ASP A 274 2.19 -1.67 -2.21
CA ASP A 274 3.08 -0.60 -2.65
C ASP A 274 4.46 -1.14 -3.09
N GLY A 275 5.37 -0.22 -3.43
CA GLY A 275 6.74 -0.56 -3.84
C GLY A 275 7.57 -1.28 -2.78
N TYR A 276 7.10 -1.36 -1.54
CA TYR A 276 7.75 -2.08 -0.44
C TYR A 276 7.10 -3.43 -0.15
N SER A 277 5.91 -3.71 -0.70
CA SER A 277 5.33 -5.05 -0.73
C SER A 277 6.27 -5.99 -1.51
N ALA A 278 6.89 -6.96 -0.82
CA ALA A 278 7.93 -7.80 -1.42
C ALA A 278 7.80 -9.28 -1.04
N SER A 279 8.41 -10.16 -1.85
CA SER A 279 8.55 -11.60 -1.54
C SER A 279 7.20 -12.27 -1.25
N ALA A 280 7.00 -12.87 -0.08
CA ALA A 280 5.75 -13.54 0.30
C ALA A 280 4.49 -12.68 0.09
N SER A 281 4.58 -11.36 0.30
CA SER A 281 3.50 -10.39 0.01
C SER A 281 3.11 -10.40 -1.46
N GLU A 282 4.10 -10.46 -2.35
CA GLU A 282 3.89 -10.47 -3.81
C GLU A 282 3.28 -11.77 -4.27
N LEU A 283 3.60 -12.89 -3.61
CA LEU A 283 3.02 -14.19 -3.94
C LEU A 283 1.57 -14.27 -3.55
N LEU A 284 1.24 -13.78 -2.35
CA LEU A 284 -0.15 -13.66 -1.92
C LEU A 284 -0.92 -12.73 -2.86
N ALA A 285 -0.37 -11.56 -3.20
CA ALA A 285 -0.97 -10.61 -4.12
C ALA A 285 -1.19 -11.20 -5.52
N ALA A 286 -0.16 -11.87 -6.08
CA ALA A 286 -0.25 -12.52 -7.38
C ALA A 286 -1.29 -13.63 -7.41
N ALA A 287 -1.36 -14.46 -6.36
CA ALA A 287 -2.36 -15.51 -6.24
C ALA A 287 -3.78 -14.95 -6.17
N LEU A 288 -4.01 -13.96 -5.30
CA LEU A 288 -5.32 -13.31 -5.14
C LEU A 288 -5.77 -12.65 -6.45
N LYS A 289 -4.84 -12.01 -7.17
CA LYS A 289 -5.12 -11.38 -8.46
C LYS A 289 -5.45 -12.42 -9.54
N ASP A 290 -4.64 -13.47 -9.68
CA ASP A 290 -4.84 -14.53 -10.67
C ASP A 290 -6.18 -15.24 -10.51
N TYR A 291 -6.60 -15.48 -9.27
CA TYR A 291 -7.89 -16.09 -8.95
C TYR A 291 -9.05 -15.09 -8.89
N ARG A 292 -8.81 -13.81 -9.16
CA ARG A 292 -9.79 -12.71 -9.03
C ARG A 292 -10.48 -12.69 -7.67
N ARG A 293 -9.71 -13.02 -6.62
CA ARG A 293 -10.21 -13.07 -5.26
C ARG A 293 -10.14 -11.71 -4.56
N ALA A 294 -9.20 -10.86 -4.96
CA ALA A 294 -9.09 -9.51 -4.44
C ALA A 294 -8.88 -8.49 -5.56
N LEU A 295 -9.37 -7.27 -5.33
CA LEU A 295 -9.06 -6.10 -6.14
C LEU A 295 -7.77 -5.44 -5.60
N LEU A 296 -6.72 -5.35 -6.40
CA LEU A 296 -5.44 -4.79 -5.97
C LEU A 296 -5.39 -3.28 -6.22
N ILE A 297 -5.06 -2.49 -5.19
CA ILE A 297 -4.97 -1.03 -5.25
C ILE A 297 -3.65 -0.56 -4.68
N GLY A 298 -3.04 0.44 -5.30
CA GLY A 298 -1.83 1.09 -4.81
C GLY A 298 -0.75 1.18 -5.88
N GLU A 299 0.49 0.85 -5.54
CA GLU A 299 1.63 0.94 -6.46
C GLU A 299 2.13 -0.45 -6.87
N ASN A 300 2.95 -0.53 -7.93
CA ASN A 300 3.58 -1.79 -8.32
C ASN A 300 4.47 -2.33 -7.19
N THR A 301 4.41 -3.64 -6.93
CA THR A 301 5.21 -4.28 -5.88
C THR A 301 6.71 -4.35 -6.22
N TYR A 302 7.53 -4.72 -5.25
CA TYR A 302 9.00 -4.62 -5.33
C TYR A 302 9.66 -5.43 -6.46
N GLY A 303 9.16 -6.64 -6.75
CA GLY A 303 9.71 -7.57 -7.74
C GLY A 303 10.69 -8.61 -7.20
N LYS A 304 10.63 -8.98 -5.91
CA LYS A 304 11.45 -10.05 -5.32
C LYS A 304 10.80 -11.41 -5.54
N GLY A 305 10.89 -11.88 -6.78
CA GLY A 305 10.38 -13.18 -7.21
C GLY A 305 11.32 -14.38 -7.03
N THR A 306 12.17 -14.44 -6.00
CA THR A 306 13.08 -15.58 -5.76
C THR A 306 12.90 -16.19 -4.38
N MET A 307 13.02 -17.51 -4.30
CA MET A 307 12.99 -18.28 -3.06
C MET A 307 14.40 -18.59 -2.58
N GLN A 308 14.67 -18.32 -1.31
CA GLN A 308 15.89 -18.75 -0.65
C GLN A 308 15.64 -19.95 0.25
N GLN A 309 16.65 -20.81 0.40
CA GLN A 309 16.73 -21.87 1.39
C GLN A 309 18.00 -21.71 2.21
N SER A 310 17.88 -21.92 3.52
CA SER A 310 19.01 -21.92 4.45
C SER A 310 19.55 -23.33 4.64
N PHE A 311 20.83 -23.53 4.39
CA PHE A 311 21.56 -24.78 4.60
C PHE A 311 22.55 -24.61 5.75
N THR A 312 22.42 -25.41 6.80
CA THR A 312 23.41 -25.45 7.88
C THR A 312 24.63 -26.23 7.39
N LEU A 313 25.78 -25.58 7.42
CA LEU A 313 27.06 -26.15 6.99
C LEU A 313 27.73 -26.92 8.13
N SER A 314 28.70 -27.77 7.79
CA SER A 314 29.44 -28.60 8.76
C SER A 314 30.16 -27.80 9.85
N ASN A 315 30.54 -26.55 9.59
CA ASN A 315 31.13 -25.64 10.59
C ASN A 315 30.11 -24.90 11.47
N GLY A 316 28.80 -25.10 11.26
CA GLY A 316 27.71 -24.46 11.99
C GLY A 316 27.23 -23.12 11.41
N ASP A 317 27.89 -22.59 10.39
CA ASP A 317 27.40 -21.41 9.65
C ASP A 317 26.25 -21.80 8.70
N ILE A 318 25.61 -20.80 8.11
CA ILE A 318 24.44 -20.94 7.24
C ILE A 318 24.77 -20.41 5.85
N LEU A 319 24.54 -21.25 4.84
CA LEU A 319 24.41 -20.80 3.45
C LEU A 319 22.94 -20.48 3.19
N HIS A 320 22.60 -19.20 3.04
CA HIS A 320 21.27 -18.78 2.61
C HIS A 320 21.31 -18.59 1.08
N LEU A 321 20.71 -19.50 0.33
CA LEU A 321 20.91 -19.60 -1.12
C LEU A 321 19.59 -19.50 -1.87
N THR A 322 19.55 -18.74 -2.98
CA THR A 322 18.43 -18.79 -3.92
C THR A 322 18.33 -20.17 -4.59
N ILE A 323 17.17 -20.82 -4.49
CA ILE A 323 16.93 -22.16 -5.02
C ILE A 323 15.80 -22.22 -6.07
N ALA A 324 14.97 -21.17 -6.16
CA ALA A 324 13.85 -21.14 -7.09
C ALA A 324 13.45 -19.71 -7.49
N GLU A 325 12.78 -19.60 -8.64
CA GLU A 325 12.01 -18.42 -9.03
C GLU A 325 10.52 -18.63 -8.75
N PHE A 326 9.84 -17.56 -8.36
CA PHE A 326 8.42 -17.51 -8.11
C PHE A 326 7.62 -17.13 -9.36
N TYR A 327 6.55 -17.87 -9.59
CA TYR A 327 5.53 -17.58 -10.58
C TYR A 327 4.15 -17.60 -9.91
N SER A 328 3.28 -16.71 -10.37
CA SER A 328 1.87 -16.76 -9.98
C SER A 328 1.22 -18.10 -10.40
N PRO A 329 0.06 -18.48 -9.85
CA PRO A 329 -0.63 -19.72 -10.22
C PRO A 329 -0.91 -19.87 -11.73
N LEU A 330 -1.09 -18.77 -12.46
CA LEU A 330 -1.29 -18.76 -13.92
C LEU A 330 0.01 -18.60 -14.71
N GLY A 331 1.17 -18.65 -14.05
CA GLY A 331 2.49 -18.63 -14.68
C GLY A 331 3.05 -17.24 -14.96
N ASN A 332 2.53 -16.18 -14.34
CA ASN A 332 3.08 -14.83 -14.51
C ASN A 332 4.38 -14.69 -13.70
N LYS A 333 5.41 -14.09 -14.31
CA LYS A 333 6.71 -13.86 -13.67
C LYS A 333 6.64 -12.67 -12.72
N VAL A 334 7.02 -12.88 -11.46
CA VAL A 334 7.11 -11.82 -10.44
C VAL A 334 8.51 -11.21 -10.36
N HIS A 335 9.56 -12.02 -10.55
CA HIS A 335 10.94 -11.56 -10.39
C HIS A 335 11.30 -10.42 -11.36
N GLN A 336 11.75 -9.29 -10.82
CA GLN A 336 12.09 -8.03 -11.51
C GLN A 336 10.92 -7.30 -12.18
N THR A 337 9.69 -7.80 -12.04
CA THR A 337 8.48 -7.17 -12.58
C THR A 337 7.60 -6.62 -11.47
N GLY A 338 7.48 -7.36 -10.36
CA GLY A 338 6.46 -7.12 -9.35
C GLY A 338 5.06 -7.57 -9.82
N VAL A 339 4.06 -7.23 -9.02
CA VAL A 339 2.64 -7.45 -9.25
C VAL A 339 2.01 -6.09 -9.46
N LYS A 340 1.52 -5.85 -10.68
CA LYS A 340 0.84 -4.60 -11.00
C LYS A 340 -0.53 -4.56 -10.32
N PRO A 341 -0.92 -3.45 -9.67
CA PRO A 341 -2.28 -3.29 -9.12
C PRO A 341 -3.34 -3.24 -10.23
N ASP A 342 -4.60 -3.48 -9.88
CA ASP A 342 -5.74 -3.27 -10.77
C ASP A 342 -6.12 -1.78 -10.87
N LEU A 343 -5.85 -1.02 -9.80
CA LEU A 343 -5.95 0.43 -9.77
C LEU A 343 -4.66 1.05 -9.22
N GLU A 344 -3.95 1.78 -10.06
CA GLU A 344 -2.70 2.41 -9.69
C GLU A 344 -2.96 3.76 -9.00
N ILE A 345 -2.63 3.84 -7.71
CA ILE A 345 -2.87 4.98 -6.81
C ILE A 345 -1.64 5.13 -5.92
N LYS A 346 -1.27 6.35 -5.56
CA LYS A 346 -0.16 6.56 -4.62
C LYS A 346 -0.45 5.88 -3.29
N SER A 347 0.59 5.35 -2.65
CA SER A 347 0.46 4.56 -1.43
C SER A 347 -0.27 5.34 -0.32
N ASP A 348 -0.07 6.65 -0.19
CA ASP A 348 -0.73 7.51 0.80
C ASP A 348 -2.25 7.66 0.60
N GLN A 349 -2.74 7.57 -0.63
CA GLN A 349 -4.16 7.68 -0.99
C GLN A 349 -4.88 6.33 -1.11
N ALA A 350 -4.14 5.21 -1.12
CA ALA A 350 -4.68 3.89 -1.46
C ALA A 350 -5.80 3.41 -0.51
N LEU A 351 -5.70 3.72 0.79
CA LEU A 351 -6.74 3.35 1.76
C LEU A 351 -8.04 4.14 1.55
N ASP A 352 -7.92 5.46 1.33
CA ASP A 352 -9.07 6.32 1.06
C ASP A 352 -9.75 5.94 -0.26
N ALA A 353 -8.96 5.61 -1.29
CA ALA A 353 -9.48 5.08 -2.55
C ALA A 353 -10.21 3.74 -2.34
N ALA A 354 -9.63 2.79 -1.61
CA ALA A 354 -10.28 1.52 -1.29
C ALA A 354 -11.61 1.72 -0.54
N TRP A 355 -11.64 2.66 0.41
CA TRP A 355 -12.85 2.97 1.15
C TRP A 355 -13.94 3.56 0.24
N LEU A 356 -13.59 4.45 -0.69
CA LEU A 356 -14.53 4.95 -1.70
C LEU A 356 -15.13 3.82 -2.55
N LEU A 357 -14.31 2.84 -2.97
CA LEU A 357 -14.78 1.71 -3.78
C LEU A 357 -15.69 0.73 -3.03
N LEU A 358 -15.53 0.66 -1.70
CA LEU A 358 -16.35 -0.14 -0.79
C LEU A 358 -17.53 0.65 -0.20
N SER A 359 -17.69 1.92 -0.61
CA SER A 359 -18.77 2.78 -0.13
C SER A 359 -20.13 2.25 -0.55
N ARG A 360 -21.15 2.58 0.23
CA ARG A 360 -22.54 2.16 -0.01
C ARG A 360 -23.44 3.37 -0.05
N PRO A 361 -23.68 3.94 -1.24
CA PRO A 361 -24.60 5.05 -1.40
C PRO A 361 -25.96 4.68 -0.80
N VAL A 362 -26.46 5.48 0.13
CA VAL A 362 -27.80 5.28 0.71
C VAL A 362 -28.85 5.66 -0.34
N GLY A 363 -29.97 4.94 -0.39
CA GLY A 363 -31.00 5.10 -1.43
C GLY A 363 -31.40 6.56 -1.66
N GLY A 364 -31.13 7.08 -2.87
CA GLY A 364 -31.41 8.46 -3.30
C GLY A 364 -30.20 9.39 -3.33
N SER A 365 -29.02 8.97 -2.88
CA SER A 365 -27.76 9.73 -3.01
C SER A 365 -27.15 9.60 -4.42
N SER A 366 -26.55 10.69 -4.93
CA SER A 366 -25.80 10.68 -6.18
C SER A 366 -24.56 9.80 -6.03
N HIS A 367 -24.31 8.94 -7.02
CA HIS A 367 -23.21 7.98 -6.98
C HIS A 367 -22.59 7.71 -8.35
N ALA A 368 -21.32 7.36 -8.37
CA ALA A 368 -20.63 6.95 -9.58
C ALA A 368 -20.53 5.43 -9.70
N TYR A 369 -20.43 4.95 -10.94
CA TYR A 369 -20.12 3.57 -11.27
C TYR A 369 -18.81 3.48 -12.03
N ILE A 370 -17.88 2.73 -11.48
CA ILE A 370 -16.65 2.37 -12.18
C ILE A 370 -16.49 0.87 -12.22
N THR A 371 -15.76 0.41 -13.22
CA THR A 371 -15.30 -0.97 -13.27
C THR A 371 -13.81 -0.98 -12.99
N VAL A 372 -13.40 -1.67 -11.94
CA VAL A 372 -11.98 -1.85 -11.59
C VAL A 372 -11.73 -3.35 -11.46
N GLY A 373 -10.68 -3.89 -12.11
CA GLY A 373 -10.39 -5.33 -12.06
C GLY A 373 -11.50 -6.23 -12.63
N GLY A 374 -12.48 -5.66 -13.34
CA GLY A 374 -13.69 -6.37 -13.80
C GLY A 374 -14.88 -6.32 -12.84
N GLU A 375 -14.70 -5.78 -11.64
CA GLU A 375 -15.74 -5.60 -10.63
C GLU A 375 -16.38 -4.22 -10.74
N LYS A 376 -17.71 -4.17 -10.56
CA LYS A 376 -18.47 -2.92 -10.59
C LYS A 376 -18.51 -2.31 -9.19
N CYS A 377 -17.87 -1.16 -9.01
CA CYS A 377 -17.83 -0.41 -7.76
C CYS A 377 -18.85 0.74 -7.80
N LEU A 378 -19.51 0.95 -6.66
CA LEU A 378 -20.43 2.04 -6.41
C LEU A 378 -19.74 3.05 -5.51
N ILE A 379 -19.67 4.32 -5.93
CA ILE A 379 -18.98 5.38 -5.20
C ILE A 379 -19.99 6.41 -4.76
N ASP A 380 -20.10 6.62 -3.45
CA ASP A 380 -20.88 7.71 -2.88
C ASP A 380 -20.20 9.06 -3.22
N LEU A 381 -20.85 9.87 -4.06
CA LEU A 381 -20.30 11.16 -4.48
C LEU A 381 -20.36 12.22 -3.38
N GLN A 382 -21.17 12.04 -2.34
CA GLN A 382 -21.09 12.92 -1.16
C GLN A 382 -19.79 12.65 -0.41
N MET A 383 -19.45 11.39 -0.19
CA MET A 383 -18.18 10.99 0.42
C MET A 383 -17.00 11.46 -0.43
N ALA A 384 -17.03 11.21 -1.74
CA ALA A 384 -15.97 11.60 -2.68
C ALA A 384 -15.73 13.13 -2.77
N ARG A 385 -16.72 13.95 -2.42
CA ARG A 385 -16.62 15.42 -2.38
C ARG A 385 -16.14 15.99 -1.06
N SER A 386 -15.92 15.16 -0.04
CA SER A 386 -15.40 15.64 1.24
C SER A 386 -13.89 15.84 1.18
N ASP A 387 -13.37 16.75 2.01
CA ASP A 387 -11.95 17.10 2.08
C ASP A 387 -11.04 15.88 2.22
N GLN A 388 -11.48 14.86 2.98
CA GLN A 388 -10.72 13.63 3.20
C GLN A 388 -10.53 12.82 1.90
N TYR A 389 -11.58 12.69 1.09
CA TYR A 389 -11.58 11.76 -0.04
C TYR A 389 -11.39 12.43 -1.40
N TRP A 390 -11.36 13.77 -1.44
CA TRP A 390 -11.26 14.55 -2.67
C TRP A 390 -10.06 14.15 -3.54
N GLU A 391 -8.88 14.07 -2.91
CA GLU A 391 -7.62 13.75 -3.59
C GLU A 391 -7.55 12.28 -4.05
N ALA A 392 -8.08 11.37 -3.24
CA ALA A 392 -8.19 9.96 -3.59
C ALA A 392 -9.14 9.76 -4.78
N TRP A 393 -10.30 10.43 -4.78
CA TRP A 393 -11.25 10.37 -5.89
C TRP A 393 -10.68 10.97 -7.18
N ASP A 394 -9.93 12.08 -7.07
CA ASP A 394 -9.20 12.65 -8.21
C ASP A 394 -8.27 11.59 -8.82
N SER A 395 -7.47 10.95 -7.99
CA SER A 395 -6.50 9.94 -8.40
C SER A 395 -7.16 8.70 -9.00
N VAL A 396 -8.29 8.25 -8.44
CA VAL A 396 -9.11 7.16 -9.01
C VAL A 396 -9.57 7.52 -10.43
N THR A 397 -10.04 8.75 -10.64
CA THR A 397 -10.73 9.13 -11.88
C THR A 397 -9.77 9.52 -13.00
N GLN A 398 -8.57 10.03 -12.68
CA GLN A 398 -7.51 10.30 -13.67
C GLN A 398 -7.12 9.05 -14.47
N ASN A 399 -7.22 7.87 -13.85
CA ASN A 399 -6.94 6.57 -14.44
C ASN A 399 -8.05 6.03 -15.37
N LEU A 400 -9.18 6.73 -15.53
CA LEU A 400 -10.35 6.24 -16.26
C LEU A 400 -10.50 6.87 -17.65
N ASP A 401 -10.57 6.06 -18.69
CA ASP A 401 -10.88 6.53 -20.05
C ASP A 401 -12.33 7.02 -20.20
N LYS A 402 -13.26 6.39 -19.47
CA LYS A 402 -14.68 6.72 -19.43
C LYS A 402 -15.23 6.41 -18.05
N LEU A 403 -16.27 7.13 -17.66
CA LEU A 403 -16.93 6.98 -16.37
C LEU A 403 -18.46 7.01 -16.58
N SER A 404 -19.18 6.08 -15.96
CA SER A 404 -20.65 6.12 -15.91
C SER A 404 -21.08 6.56 -14.52
N VAL A 405 -21.97 7.54 -14.41
CA VAL A 405 -22.41 8.11 -13.13
C VAL A 405 -23.93 8.07 -13.06
N GLU A 406 -24.52 7.66 -11.95
CA GLU A 406 -25.95 7.86 -11.71
C GLU A 406 -26.16 8.97 -10.68
N CYS A 407 -26.77 10.06 -11.11
CA CYS A 407 -27.05 11.21 -10.27
C CYS A 407 -28.55 11.39 -10.08
N GLY A 408 -28.94 11.83 -8.88
CA GLY A 408 -30.31 12.25 -8.61
C GLY A 408 -30.56 13.64 -9.19
N ILE A 409 -31.53 13.78 -10.09
CA ILE A 409 -32.01 15.08 -10.61
C ILE A 409 -33.51 15.12 -10.40
N ASN A 410 -34.03 16.15 -9.71
CA ASN A 410 -35.47 16.33 -9.46
C ASN A 410 -36.18 15.08 -8.89
N SER A 411 -35.54 14.40 -7.92
CA SER A 411 -36.02 13.15 -7.30
C SER A 411 -36.06 11.91 -8.21
N ALA A 412 -35.54 11.99 -9.44
CA ALA A 412 -35.35 10.85 -10.34
C ALA A 412 -33.86 10.53 -10.51
N MET A 413 -33.50 9.26 -10.67
CA MET A 413 -32.13 8.84 -10.98
C MET A 413 -31.90 8.88 -12.48
N HIS A 414 -30.78 9.47 -12.90
CA HIS A 414 -30.36 9.55 -14.29
C HIS A 414 -28.93 9.03 -14.45
N THR A 415 -28.71 8.19 -15.46
CA THR A 415 -27.36 7.77 -15.85
C THR A 415 -26.74 8.78 -16.81
N VAL A 416 -25.59 9.33 -16.43
CA VAL A 416 -24.74 10.20 -17.26
C VAL A 416 -23.48 9.43 -17.63
N ASN A 417 -23.19 9.35 -18.93
CA ASN A 417 -21.94 8.77 -19.41
C ASN A 417 -20.95 9.90 -19.70
N LEU A 418 -19.85 9.91 -18.96
CA LEU A 418 -18.78 10.89 -19.08
C LEU A 418 -17.71 10.38 -20.05
N SER A 419 -17.41 11.21 -21.05
CA SER A 419 -16.31 10.97 -21.98
C SER A 419 -14.96 11.22 -21.31
N ARG A 420 -13.86 10.83 -21.98
CA ARG A 420 -12.51 11.18 -21.50
C ARG A 420 -12.33 12.69 -21.32
N ALA A 421 -12.94 13.50 -22.19
CA ALA A 421 -12.88 14.96 -22.06
C ALA A 421 -13.60 15.44 -20.79
N ASP A 422 -14.75 14.86 -20.46
CA ASP A 422 -15.47 15.20 -19.22
C ASP A 422 -14.65 14.79 -17.97
N VAL A 423 -14.01 13.61 -17.99
CA VAL A 423 -13.12 13.16 -16.91
C VAL A 423 -11.91 14.09 -16.76
N VAL A 424 -11.30 14.50 -17.89
CA VAL A 424 -10.17 15.43 -17.89
C VAL A 424 -10.56 16.82 -17.39
N SER A 425 -11.79 17.28 -17.66
CA SER A 425 -12.31 18.54 -17.08
C SER A 425 -12.62 18.44 -15.58
N ARG A 426 -12.59 17.23 -15.01
CA ARG A 426 -12.76 16.90 -13.58
C ARG A 426 -14.12 17.26 -12.97
N TRP A 427 -14.61 18.49 -13.09
CA TRP A 427 -15.88 18.92 -12.47
C TRP A 427 -17.08 18.00 -12.73
N PRO A 428 -17.29 17.40 -13.93
CA PRO A 428 -18.45 16.52 -14.16
C PRO A 428 -18.40 15.23 -13.34
N VAL A 429 -17.21 14.86 -12.88
CA VAL A 429 -16.95 13.64 -12.10
C VAL A 429 -17.37 13.83 -10.62
N TYR A 430 -17.31 15.06 -10.13
CA TYR A 430 -17.73 15.43 -8.77
C TYR A 430 -19.17 15.93 -8.74
N TYR A 431 -19.59 16.66 -9.78
CA TYR A 431 -20.87 17.37 -9.87
C TYR A 431 -21.62 17.02 -11.16
N PRO A 432 -21.96 15.75 -11.38
CA PRO A 432 -22.59 15.26 -12.62
C PRO A 432 -23.98 15.87 -12.90
N ASP A 433 -24.66 16.33 -11.85
CA ASP A 433 -25.96 17.00 -11.86
C ASP A 433 -25.89 18.52 -12.06
N TYR A 434 -24.67 19.08 -12.12
CA TYR A 434 -24.42 20.51 -12.26
C TYR A 434 -24.15 20.86 -13.72
N ARG A 435 -24.08 22.16 -13.96
CA ARG A 435 -23.71 22.76 -15.23
C ARG A 435 -22.53 23.71 -14.97
N LEU A 436 -21.55 23.71 -15.88
CA LEU A 436 -20.45 24.68 -15.83
C LEU A 436 -20.94 26.03 -16.37
N ALA A 437 -20.73 27.09 -15.59
CA ALA A 437 -20.93 28.47 -16.02
C ALA A 437 -19.62 29.16 -16.44
N GLY A 438 -18.49 28.73 -15.87
CA GLY A 438 -17.16 29.19 -16.28
C GLY A 438 -16.04 28.57 -15.43
N GLU A 439 -14.83 28.60 -15.98
CA GLU A 439 -13.59 28.23 -15.30
C GLU A 439 -12.75 29.51 -15.16
N TYR A 440 -12.28 29.78 -13.95
CA TYR A 440 -11.61 31.04 -13.64
C TYR A 440 -10.29 30.83 -12.93
N TYR A 441 -9.35 31.72 -13.19
CA TYR A 441 -8.05 31.78 -12.53
C TYR A 441 -7.84 33.22 -12.04
N ASN A 442 -7.28 33.38 -10.84
CA ASN A 442 -6.89 34.68 -10.28
C ASN A 442 -8.02 35.72 -10.23
N LEU A 443 -9.12 35.42 -9.53
CA LEU A 443 -10.22 36.36 -9.36
C LEU A 443 -9.88 37.40 -8.27
N ASP A 444 -9.76 38.67 -8.66
CA ASP A 444 -9.57 39.80 -7.75
C ASP A 444 -10.91 40.28 -7.19
N LYS A 445 -11.00 40.43 -5.86
CA LYS A 445 -12.21 40.91 -5.18
C LYS A 445 -12.65 42.30 -5.62
N ASN A 446 -11.73 43.10 -6.18
CA ASN A 446 -12.01 44.45 -6.65
C ASN A 446 -12.36 44.50 -8.14
N GLN A 447 -12.31 43.37 -8.86
CA GLN A 447 -12.53 43.29 -10.29
C GLN A 447 -13.63 42.26 -10.60
N PRO A 448 -14.90 42.68 -10.69
CA PRO A 448 -15.98 41.78 -11.04
C PRO A 448 -15.82 41.26 -12.48
N VAL A 449 -16.18 39.99 -12.69
CA VAL A 449 -16.09 39.29 -13.97
C VAL A 449 -17.47 39.13 -14.59
N SER A 450 -17.56 39.31 -15.90
CA SER A 450 -18.79 39.10 -16.67
C SER A 450 -18.95 37.62 -17.04
N VAL A 451 -20.07 37.03 -16.68
CA VAL A 451 -20.43 35.63 -16.96
C VAL A 451 -21.62 35.60 -17.91
N GLU A 452 -21.46 34.99 -19.09
CA GLU A 452 -22.54 34.86 -20.08
C GLU A 452 -23.12 33.45 -20.06
N ILE A 453 -24.38 33.32 -19.63
CA ILE A 453 -25.09 32.04 -19.59
C ILE A 453 -26.35 32.16 -20.47
N GLN A 454 -26.38 31.42 -21.57
CA GLN A 454 -27.52 31.44 -22.47
C GLN A 454 -28.77 30.80 -21.84
N GLY A 455 -29.90 31.50 -21.92
CA GLY A 455 -31.21 30.97 -21.51
C GLY A 455 -31.48 31.02 -20.01
N LEU A 456 -30.67 31.74 -19.24
CA LEU A 456 -30.87 31.92 -17.80
C LEU A 456 -31.80 33.11 -17.52
N ASP A 457 -32.90 32.89 -16.80
CA ASP A 457 -33.79 33.95 -16.34
C ASP A 457 -33.31 34.51 -14.98
N PRO A 458 -32.83 35.77 -14.92
CA PRO A 458 -32.36 36.37 -13.68
C PRO A 458 -33.47 36.66 -12.66
N SER A 459 -34.75 36.51 -13.02
CA SER A 459 -35.89 36.66 -12.10
C SER A 459 -36.21 35.40 -11.29
N TRP A 460 -35.42 34.34 -11.45
CA TRP A 460 -35.57 33.09 -10.70
C TRP A 460 -35.39 33.29 -9.18
N PRO A 461 -36.36 32.89 -8.32
CA PRO A 461 -36.29 33.14 -6.87
C PRO A 461 -35.05 32.58 -6.15
N GLU A 462 -34.44 31.52 -6.67
CA GLU A 462 -33.27 30.86 -6.09
C GLU A 462 -31.97 31.20 -6.84
N PHE A 463 -32.00 32.25 -7.68
CA PHE A 463 -30.92 32.62 -8.59
C PHE A 463 -29.54 32.66 -7.93
N LYS A 464 -29.39 33.34 -6.78
CA LYS A 464 -28.08 33.46 -6.11
C LYS A 464 -27.63 32.14 -5.47
N SER A 465 -28.57 31.40 -4.88
CA SER A 465 -28.30 30.12 -4.20
C SER A 465 -28.03 28.96 -5.15
N ALA A 466 -28.26 29.14 -6.45
CA ALA A 466 -28.06 28.13 -7.47
C ALA A 466 -26.62 28.05 -7.99
N PHE A 467 -25.78 29.03 -7.66
CA PHE A 467 -24.39 29.07 -8.09
C PHE A 467 -23.46 28.69 -6.95
N GLU A 468 -22.40 27.97 -7.29
CA GLU A 468 -21.29 27.68 -6.41
C GLU A 468 -19.98 28.03 -7.13
N LEU A 469 -19.08 28.71 -6.42
CA LEU A 469 -17.70 28.93 -6.87
C LEU A 469 -16.81 27.99 -6.07
N ILE A 470 -16.22 27.00 -6.73
CA ILE A 470 -15.55 25.86 -6.08
C ILE A 470 -14.08 25.85 -6.49
N ASP A 471 -13.17 25.75 -5.52
CA ASP A 471 -11.76 25.50 -5.80
C ASP A 471 -11.57 24.08 -6.37
N SER A 472 -10.98 23.96 -7.56
CA SER A 472 -10.83 22.67 -8.23
C SER A 472 -9.82 21.73 -7.55
N GLN A 473 -8.94 22.26 -6.71
CA GLN A 473 -7.92 21.46 -6.01
C GLN A 473 -8.42 20.91 -4.68
N SER A 474 -9.19 21.71 -3.92
CA SER A 474 -9.66 21.31 -2.58
C SER A 474 -11.15 20.95 -2.51
N GLY A 475 -11.96 21.40 -3.48
CA GLY A 475 -13.42 21.30 -3.39
C GLY A 475 -14.08 22.34 -2.47
N GLU A 476 -13.29 23.26 -1.91
CA GLU A 476 -13.77 24.31 -1.00
C GLU A 476 -14.66 25.32 -1.75
N ARG A 477 -15.75 25.77 -1.10
CA ARG A 477 -16.65 26.79 -1.65
C ARG A 477 -16.15 28.18 -1.27
N VAL A 478 -15.86 28.97 -2.30
CA VAL A 478 -15.48 30.38 -2.16
C VAL A 478 -16.75 31.21 -2.04
N SER A 479 -16.76 32.19 -1.13
CA SER A 479 -17.88 33.14 -1.03
C SER A 479 -17.80 34.20 -2.12
N PHE A 480 -18.92 34.50 -2.77
CA PHE A 480 -19.02 35.49 -3.85
C PHE A 480 -20.39 36.18 -3.88
N ASP A 481 -20.43 37.30 -4.58
CA ASP A 481 -21.64 37.96 -5.05
C ASP A 481 -21.84 37.70 -6.54
N ILE A 482 -23.07 37.37 -6.92
CA ILE A 482 -23.49 37.27 -8.32
C ILE A 482 -24.77 38.09 -8.50
N SER A 483 -24.80 38.92 -9.54
CA SER A 483 -25.94 39.78 -9.83
C SER A 483 -26.15 39.96 -11.34
N PRO A 484 -27.40 40.18 -11.80
CA PRO A 484 -27.65 40.46 -13.21
C PRO A 484 -26.99 41.78 -13.67
N ALA A 485 -26.32 41.75 -14.81
CA ALA A 485 -25.62 42.89 -15.42
C ALA A 485 -25.92 42.95 -16.93
N GLY A 486 -27.08 43.52 -17.29
CA GLY A 486 -27.54 43.57 -18.68
C GLY A 486 -27.94 42.18 -19.19
N THR A 487 -27.27 41.68 -20.24
CA THR A 487 -27.44 40.32 -20.78
C THR A 487 -26.50 39.29 -20.17
N ALA A 488 -25.59 39.71 -19.29
CA ALA A 488 -24.62 38.88 -18.60
C ALA A 488 -24.86 38.94 -17.07
N LEU A 489 -24.07 38.18 -16.32
CA LEU A 489 -24.02 38.22 -14.87
C LEU A 489 -22.69 38.85 -14.43
N SER A 490 -22.71 39.60 -13.34
CA SER A 490 -21.49 40.10 -12.69
C SER A 490 -21.17 39.19 -11.51
N LEU A 491 -20.07 38.44 -11.60
CA LEU A 491 -19.49 37.63 -10.54
C LEU A 491 -18.40 38.43 -9.82
N GLN A 492 -18.45 38.51 -8.49
CA GLN A 492 -17.43 39.16 -7.67
C GLN A 492 -17.11 38.29 -6.45
N PRO A 493 -15.89 37.75 -6.29
CA PRO A 493 -15.56 37.01 -5.08
C PRO A 493 -15.42 37.98 -3.88
N LEU A 494 -15.77 37.53 -2.68
CA LEU A 494 -15.66 38.37 -1.47
C LEU A 494 -14.19 38.53 -1.03
N GLU A 495 -13.35 37.55 -1.35
CA GLU A 495 -11.91 37.58 -1.15
C GLU A 495 -11.19 37.29 -2.47
N SER A 496 -9.96 37.80 -2.63
CA SER A 496 -9.20 37.53 -3.85
C SER A 496 -8.68 36.10 -3.80
N VAL A 497 -8.91 35.35 -4.88
CA VAL A 497 -8.47 33.96 -4.99
C VAL A 497 -7.47 33.84 -6.13
N ASN A 498 -6.30 33.26 -5.86
CA ASN A 498 -5.15 33.24 -6.77
C ASN A 498 -4.46 31.88 -6.78
N GLY A 499 -3.84 31.53 -7.90
CA GLY A 499 -2.96 30.36 -8.01
C GLY A 499 -3.64 29.02 -8.30
N HIS A 500 -4.97 28.98 -8.27
CA HIS A 500 -5.78 27.79 -8.51
C HIS A 500 -6.89 28.06 -9.53
N GLU A 501 -7.44 26.98 -10.09
CA GLU A 501 -8.62 27.03 -10.95
C GLU A 501 -9.87 26.97 -10.09
N TYR A 502 -10.86 27.80 -10.44
CA TYR A 502 -12.15 27.85 -9.78
C TYR A 502 -13.26 27.52 -10.76
N TRP A 503 -14.10 26.56 -10.41
CA TRP A 503 -15.29 26.20 -11.18
C TRP A 503 -16.47 27.02 -10.68
N LEU A 504 -17.02 27.87 -11.53
CA LEU A 504 -18.35 28.42 -11.31
C LEU A 504 -19.35 27.40 -11.85
N LEU A 505 -19.97 26.66 -10.94
CA LEU A 505 -21.00 25.67 -11.27
C LEU A 505 -22.37 26.22 -10.89
N TRP A 506 -23.40 25.73 -11.57
CA TRP A 506 -24.77 25.99 -11.20
C TRP A 506 -25.64 24.73 -11.24
N HIS A 507 -26.62 24.68 -10.35
CA HIS A 507 -27.52 23.54 -10.15
C HIS A 507 -28.98 24.01 -10.04
N GLY A 508 -29.93 23.08 -10.19
CA GLY A 508 -31.37 23.39 -10.21
C GLY A 508 -31.96 23.49 -11.62
N SER A 509 -33.30 23.53 -11.74
CA SER A 509 -33.99 23.53 -13.02
C SER A 509 -34.39 24.95 -13.44
N PRO A 510 -33.93 25.48 -14.59
CA PRO A 510 -34.47 26.71 -15.19
C PRO A 510 -35.94 26.59 -15.61
N SER A 511 -36.48 25.37 -15.61
CA SER A 511 -37.81 25.02 -16.11
C SER A 511 -38.82 24.83 -14.98
N ALA A 512 -39.15 25.91 -14.27
CA ALA A 512 -40.49 26.03 -13.70
C ALA A 512 -41.48 26.67 -14.70
N HIS A 513 -41.01 27.45 -15.69
CA HIS A 513 -41.87 28.19 -16.62
C HIS A 513 -41.33 28.26 -18.07
N GLY A 514 -41.38 27.16 -18.83
CA GLY A 514 -41.15 27.16 -20.28
C GLY A 514 -41.07 25.76 -20.88
N PRO A 515 -41.59 25.51 -22.11
CA PRO A 515 -41.81 24.16 -22.60
C PRO A 515 -40.49 23.50 -22.98
N ALA A 516 -40.27 22.30 -22.44
CA ALA A 516 -39.40 21.22 -22.93
C ALA A 516 -38.13 21.65 -23.69
N ALA A 517 -37.00 21.74 -22.98
CA ALA A 517 -35.68 21.60 -23.58
C ALA A 517 -34.97 20.39 -22.94
N ASP A 518 -35.43 19.21 -23.32
CA ASP A 518 -34.64 17.99 -23.20
C ASP A 518 -33.57 18.02 -24.31
N SER A 519 -32.35 17.58 -23.99
CA SER A 519 -31.21 17.23 -24.88
C SER A 519 -30.10 18.21 -25.28
N ALA A 520 -30.04 19.48 -24.86
CA ALA A 520 -28.89 20.35 -25.19
C ALA A 520 -28.20 20.93 -23.94
N ARG A 521 -26.95 20.49 -23.68
CA ARG A 521 -26.02 21.23 -22.80
C ARG A 521 -25.85 22.64 -23.43
N PRO A 522 -26.10 23.75 -22.72
CA PRO A 522 -25.87 25.07 -23.27
C PRO A 522 -24.39 25.23 -23.63
N ALA A 523 -24.12 25.93 -24.74
CA ALA A 523 -22.78 26.10 -25.27
C ALA A 523 -21.89 26.89 -24.30
N ILE A 524 -20.70 26.35 -24.06
CA ILE A 524 -19.65 26.82 -23.15
C ILE A 524 -19.02 28.10 -23.71
N ALA A 525 -18.83 29.13 -22.88
CA ALA A 525 -17.90 30.22 -23.15
C ALA A 525 -16.65 30.01 -22.27
N ILE A 526 -15.55 29.54 -22.87
CA ILE A 526 -14.23 29.48 -22.22
C ILE A 526 -13.61 30.86 -22.37
N LEU A 527 -13.48 31.61 -21.27
CA LEU A 527 -12.73 32.87 -21.25
C LEU A 527 -11.29 32.59 -20.79
N HIS A 528 -10.38 32.42 -21.74
CA HIS A 528 -8.95 32.52 -21.45
C HIS A 528 -8.57 34.00 -21.32
N TYR A 529 -8.05 34.39 -20.16
CA TYR A 529 -7.40 35.68 -20.01
C TYR A 529 -5.89 35.51 -20.24
N ASP A 530 -5.38 36.09 -21.33
CA ASP A 530 -3.96 36.39 -21.46
C ASP A 530 -3.64 37.62 -20.60
N ASN A 531 -2.69 37.45 -19.67
CA ASN A 531 -2.06 38.43 -18.76
C ASN A 531 -2.49 39.90 -18.81
#